data_AF-A0A4B0GCM7-F1
#
_entry.id   AF-A0A4B0GCM7-F1
#
_cell.length_a   1.000
_cell.length_b   1.000
_cell.length_c   1.000
_cell.angle_alpha   90.00
_cell.angle_beta   90.00
_cell.angle_gamma   90.00
#
_symmetry.space_group_name_H-M   'P 1'
#
loop_
_entity.id
_entity.type
_entity.pdbx_description
1 polymer ?
#
loop_
_entity_poly.entity_id
_entity_poly.type
_entity_poly.pdbx_seq_one_letter_code
_entity_poly.pdbx_strand_id
1 'polypeptide(L)'
;MQNDMYNSIRLSVIQLIDSKKENLKENNIKLTIIKNEKDGYVVELDNDTCMAEIVVEKPTYAPYRYVSFEVVSLIDGKVKIIYSWYDDETSQWSDIEKELNKGIQFLNNFKAMEK
;
A
#
# COMPACT_ATOMS: atom_id res chain seq x y z
N MET A 1 10.43 3.87 -22.58
CA MET A 1 10.46 2.54 -21.93
C MET A 1 10.31 2.62 -20.40
N GLN A 2 11.26 3.11 -19.60
CA GLN A 2 11.09 3.14 -18.13
C GLN A 2 9.95 4.08 -17.66
N ASN A 3 9.79 5.24 -18.30
CA ASN A 3 8.66 6.14 -18.01
C ASN A 3 7.30 5.51 -18.34
N ASP A 4 7.24 4.64 -19.35
CA ASP A 4 6.00 3.98 -19.77
C ASP A 4 5.62 2.89 -18.76
N MET A 5 6.61 2.09 -18.33
CA MET A 5 6.41 1.04 -17.33
C MET A 5 5.98 1.60 -15.97
N TYR A 6 6.64 2.64 -15.46
CA TYR A 6 6.20 3.32 -14.24
C TYR A 6 4.75 3.82 -14.36
N ASN A 7 4.41 4.44 -15.49
CA ASN A 7 3.05 4.93 -15.72
C ASN A 7 2.03 3.79 -15.75
N SER A 8 2.36 2.66 -16.38
CA SER A 8 1.53 1.45 -16.36
C SER A 8 1.31 0.96 -14.93
N ILE A 9 2.38 0.78 -14.14
CA ILE A 9 2.27 0.34 -12.74
C ILE A 9 1.40 1.29 -11.92
N ARG A 10 1.64 2.61 -11.98
CA ARG A 10 0.85 3.59 -11.23
C ARG A 10 -0.64 3.52 -11.58
N LEU A 11 -0.98 3.46 -12.87
CA LEU A 11 -2.37 3.36 -13.30
C LEU A 11 -3.01 2.03 -12.87
N SER A 12 -2.27 0.93 -12.93
CA SER A 12 -2.74 -0.37 -12.46
C SER A 12 -2.96 -0.39 -10.95
N VAL A 13 -2.08 0.23 -10.14
CA VAL A 13 -2.31 0.38 -8.69
C VAL A 13 -3.56 1.22 -8.42
N ILE A 14 -3.75 2.35 -9.11
CA ILE A 14 -4.97 3.18 -8.98
C ILE A 14 -6.22 2.34 -9.26
N GLN A 15 -6.23 1.58 -10.37
CA GLN A 15 -7.35 0.71 -10.74
C GLN A 15 -7.61 -0.39 -9.70
N LEU A 16 -6.54 -1.01 -9.17
CA LEU A 16 -6.65 -1.99 -8.11
C LEU A 16 -7.31 -1.37 -6.87
N ILE A 17 -6.82 -0.22 -6.40
CA ILE A 17 -7.39 0.46 -5.23
C ILE A 17 -8.83 0.90 -5.45
N ASP A 18 -9.15 1.45 -6.63
CA ASP A 18 -10.53 1.80 -7.00
C ASP A 18 -11.46 0.58 -6.94
N SER A 19 -11.01 -0.59 -7.39
CA SER A 19 -11.79 -1.83 -7.35
C SER A 19 -12.06 -2.35 -5.93
N LYS A 20 -11.27 -1.92 -4.93
CA LYS A 20 -11.38 -2.36 -3.54
C LYS A 20 -12.18 -1.43 -2.65
N LYS A 21 -12.60 -0.25 -3.13
CA LYS A 21 -13.28 0.78 -2.33
C LYS A 21 -14.49 0.27 -1.54
N GLU A 22 -15.35 -0.53 -2.17
CA GLU A 22 -16.52 -1.11 -1.50
C GLU A 22 -16.11 -2.09 -0.40
N ASN A 23 -15.18 -3.01 -0.70
CA ASN A 23 -14.68 -3.98 0.27
C ASN A 23 -13.97 -3.32 1.47
N LEU A 24 -13.17 -2.27 1.23
CA LEU A 24 -12.50 -1.52 2.30
C LEU A 24 -13.54 -0.88 3.22
N LYS A 25 -14.56 -0.25 2.64
CA LYS A 25 -15.66 0.36 3.39
C LYS A 25 -16.44 -0.66 4.23
N GLU A 26 -16.75 -1.84 3.67
CA GLU A 26 -17.42 -2.93 4.41
C GLU A 26 -16.61 -3.45 5.60
N ASN A 27 -15.27 -3.35 5.54
CA ASN A 27 -14.35 -3.75 6.60
C ASN A 27 -13.97 -2.58 7.53
N ASN A 28 -14.70 -1.46 7.50
CA ASN A 28 -14.42 -0.25 8.28
C ASN A 28 -12.99 0.30 8.09
N ILE A 29 -12.43 0.14 6.90
CA ILE A 29 -11.14 0.72 6.53
C ILE A 29 -11.40 2.00 5.77
N LYS A 30 -10.90 3.10 6.32
CA LYS A 30 -10.90 4.39 5.68
C LYS A 30 -9.80 4.41 4.63
N LEU A 31 -10.13 4.94 3.45
CA LEU A 31 -9.19 5.17 2.37
C LEU A 31 -9.02 6.68 2.19
N THR A 32 -7.77 7.15 2.24
CA THR A 32 -7.42 8.56 1.99
C THR A 32 -6.39 8.61 0.86
N ILE A 33 -6.70 9.33 -0.22
CA ILE A 33 -5.74 9.59 -1.30
C ILE A 33 -4.94 10.83 -0.92
N ILE A 34 -3.64 10.66 -0.64
CA ILE A 34 -2.73 11.73 -0.23
C ILE A 34 -2.13 12.43 -1.45
N LYS A 35 -1.77 11.66 -2.49
CA LYS A 35 -1.23 12.17 -3.75
C LYS A 35 -1.81 11.39 -4.92
N ASN A 36 -2.19 12.09 -5.99
CA ASN A 36 -2.59 11.47 -7.26
C ASN A 36 -2.17 12.38 -8.42
N GLU A 37 -0.88 12.35 -8.71
CA GLU A 37 -0.23 13.18 -9.72
C GLU A 37 0.56 12.30 -10.69
N LYS A 38 1.18 12.91 -11.71
CA LYS A 38 1.95 12.16 -12.70
C LYS A 38 3.21 11.55 -12.12
N ASP A 39 3.81 12.19 -11.13
CA ASP A 39 5.06 11.83 -10.48
C ASP A 39 4.86 10.98 -9.21
N GLY A 40 3.62 10.80 -8.75
CA GLY A 40 3.36 9.94 -7.60
C GLY A 40 1.89 9.65 -7.33
N TYR A 41 1.63 8.48 -6.74
CA TYR A 41 0.34 8.11 -6.18
C TYR A 41 0.56 7.57 -4.76
N VAL A 42 -0.09 8.17 -3.77
CA VAL A 42 0.05 7.79 -2.36
C VAL A 42 -1.34 7.64 -1.75
N VAL A 43 -1.56 6.50 -1.10
CA VAL A 43 -2.83 6.15 -0.44
C VAL A 43 -2.56 5.67 0.97
N GLU A 44 -3.31 6.21 1.91
CA GLU A 44 -3.41 5.68 3.27
C GLU A 44 -4.68 4.84 3.41
N LEU A 45 -4.54 3.71 4.08
CA LEU A 45 -5.62 2.83 4.49
C LEU A 45 -5.57 2.66 6.01
N ASP A 46 -6.55 3.17 6.74
CA ASP A 46 -6.53 3.15 8.21
C ASP A 46 -7.81 2.57 8.82
N ASN A 47 -7.65 1.89 9.94
CA ASN A 47 -8.73 1.48 10.84
C ASN A 47 -8.32 1.74 12.29
N ASP A 48 -9.14 1.36 13.25
CA ASP A 48 -8.92 1.63 14.68
C ASP A 48 -7.62 1.01 15.26
N THR A 49 -7.02 0.04 14.57
CA THR A 49 -5.88 -0.74 15.07
C THR A 49 -4.58 -0.53 14.30
N CYS A 50 -4.66 -0.16 13.02
CA CYS A 50 -3.50 -0.06 12.16
C CYS A 50 -3.73 0.94 11.02
N MET A 51 -2.63 1.41 10.46
CA MET A 51 -2.56 2.27 9.29
C MET A 51 -1.62 1.61 8.28
N ALA A 52 -1.99 1.60 7.01
CA ALA A 52 -1.13 1.22 5.91
C ALA A 52 -0.93 2.38 4.95
N GLU A 53 0.25 2.43 4.33
CA GLU A 53 0.56 3.35 3.27
C GLU A 53 1.00 2.58 2.02
N ILE A 54 0.42 2.95 0.88
CA ILE A 54 0.81 2.49 -0.44
C ILE A 54 1.44 3.67 -1.15
N VAL A 55 2.72 3.56 -1.49
CA VAL A 55 3.46 4.59 -2.22
C VAL A 55 3.80 4.07 -3.60
N VAL A 56 3.48 4.84 -4.63
CA VAL A 56 3.93 4.60 -6.01
C VAL A 56 4.65 5.85 -6.51
N GLU A 57 5.98 5.82 -6.51
CA GLU A 57 6.83 6.95 -6.91
C GLU A 57 8.10 6.47 -7.63
N LYS A 58 8.97 7.39 -8.06
CA LYS A 58 10.33 7.06 -8.50
C LYS A 58 11.32 7.51 -7.43
N PRO A 59 11.58 6.69 -6.41
CA PRO A 59 12.44 7.09 -5.32
C PRO A 59 13.88 7.27 -5.80
N THR A 60 14.58 8.25 -5.22
CA THR A 60 16.03 8.42 -5.40
C THR A 60 16.84 7.73 -4.30
N TYR A 61 16.25 7.55 -3.11
CA TYR A 61 16.94 7.09 -1.89
C TYR A 61 16.17 6.03 -1.09
N ALA A 62 15.21 5.35 -1.72
CA ALA A 62 14.42 4.29 -1.06
C ALA A 62 14.80 2.90 -1.60
N PRO A 63 14.64 1.83 -0.80
CA PRO A 63 15.05 0.47 -1.17
C PRO A 63 14.04 -0.25 -2.10
N TYR A 64 13.04 0.45 -2.63
CA TYR A 64 12.07 -0.07 -3.58
C TYR A 64 12.23 0.58 -4.95
N ARG A 65 11.77 -0.10 -6.00
CA ARG A 65 11.85 0.40 -7.38
C ARG A 65 10.79 1.45 -7.65
N TYR A 66 9.51 1.12 -7.48
CA TYR A 66 8.37 2.00 -7.70
C TYR A 66 7.32 1.93 -6.59
N VAL A 67 7.09 0.76 -6.00
CA VAL A 67 5.97 0.50 -5.10
C VAL A 67 6.45 0.04 -3.74
N SER A 68 5.98 0.71 -2.69
CA SER A 68 6.07 0.20 -1.32
C SER A 68 4.69 0.06 -0.70
N PHE A 69 4.58 -0.90 0.21
CA PHE A 69 3.41 -1.13 1.04
C PHE A 69 3.87 -1.40 2.46
N GLU A 70 3.51 -0.53 3.40
CA GLU A 70 3.85 -0.68 4.81
C GLU A 70 2.58 -0.63 5.66
N VAL A 71 2.51 -1.47 6.69
CA VAL A 71 1.46 -1.43 7.72
C VAL A 71 2.10 -1.17 9.06
N VAL A 72 1.61 -0.18 9.78
CA VAL A 72 2.02 0.19 11.11
C VAL A 72 0.89 0.04 12.12
N SER A 73 1.24 -0.28 13.36
CA SER A 73 0.31 -0.30 14.48
C SER A 73 1.00 0.18 15.76
N LEU A 74 0.20 0.63 16.72
CA LEU A 74 0.67 1.03 18.05
C LEU A 74 0.77 -0.21 18.95
N ILE A 75 1.99 -0.70 19.16
CA ILE A 75 2.28 -1.85 20.02
C ILE A 75 3.14 -1.38 21.17
N ASP A 76 2.64 -1.55 22.40
CA ASP A 76 3.30 -1.09 23.62
C ASP A 76 3.57 0.42 23.65
N GLY A 77 2.64 1.22 23.12
CA GLY A 77 2.78 2.67 23.03
C GLY A 77 3.83 3.13 22.02
N LYS A 78 4.33 2.23 21.16
CA LYS A 78 5.28 2.54 20.10
C LYS A 78 4.71 2.16 18.74
N VAL A 79 4.90 3.03 17.75
CA VAL A 79 4.60 2.72 16.36
C VAL A 79 5.59 1.66 15.89
N LYS A 80 5.09 0.55 15.35
CA LYS A 80 5.89 -0.53 14.77
C LYS A 80 5.37 -0.86 13.38
N ILE A 81 6.28 -1.09 12.43
CA ILE A 81 5.96 -1.74 11.17
C ILE A 81 5.68 -3.21 11.47
N ILE A 82 4.47 -3.66 11.17
CA ILE A 82 3.98 -5.02 11.41
C ILE A 82 3.87 -5.83 10.12
N TYR A 83 3.92 -5.16 8.97
CA TYR A 83 4.02 -5.76 7.64
C TYR A 83 4.68 -4.75 6.70
N SER A 84 5.56 -5.22 5.81
CA SER A 84 6.17 -4.40 4.78
C SER A 84 6.46 -5.22 3.54
N TRP A 85 6.23 -4.63 2.37
CA TRP A 85 6.67 -5.16 1.10
C TRP A 85 7.16 -4.04 0.18
N TYR A 86 8.20 -4.33 -0.58
CA TYR A 86 8.90 -3.41 -1.46
C TYR A 86 9.12 -4.10 -2.80
N ASP A 87 8.76 -3.45 -3.90
CA ASP A 87 9.07 -3.98 -5.22
C ASP A 87 10.57 -3.80 -5.54
N ASP A 88 11.03 -4.61 -6.49
CA ASP A 88 12.40 -4.53 -7.02
C ASP A 88 12.39 -4.58 -8.55
N GLU A 89 13.58 -4.52 -9.16
CA GLU A 89 13.73 -4.53 -10.62
C GLU A 89 13.18 -5.79 -11.31
N THR A 90 13.01 -6.89 -10.57
CA THR A 90 12.48 -8.16 -11.08
C THR A 90 10.96 -8.24 -10.97
N SER A 91 10.37 -7.45 -10.08
CA SER A 91 8.93 -7.45 -9.79
C SER A 91 8.10 -7.08 -11.02
N GLN A 92 7.16 -7.95 -11.36
CA GLN A 92 6.15 -7.71 -12.39
C GLN A 92 4.85 -7.21 -11.78
N TRP A 93 3.95 -6.69 -12.62
CA TRP A 93 2.62 -6.27 -12.17
C TRP A 93 1.89 -7.38 -11.37
N SER A 94 1.97 -8.64 -11.81
CA SER A 94 1.34 -9.76 -11.11
C SER A 94 1.88 -9.97 -9.70
N ASP A 95 3.16 -9.67 -9.46
CA ASP A 95 3.77 -9.78 -8.13
C ASP A 95 3.31 -8.62 -7.25
N ILE A 96 3.35 -7.39 -7.78
CA ILE A 96 2.86 -6.18 -7.11
C ILE A 96 1.39 -6.35 -6.72
N GLU A 97 0.53 -6.74 -7.66
CA GLU A 97 -0.90 -6.95 -7.42
C GLU A 97 -1.13 -7.99 -6.32
N LYS A 98 -0.40 -9.11 -6.37
CA LYS A 98 -0.50 -10.18 -5.36
C LYS A 98 -0.11 -9.68 -3.98
N GLU A 99 1.00 -8.95 -3.85
CA GLU A 99 1.51 -8.48 -2.56
C GLU A 99 0.68 -7.33 -1.99
N LEU A 100 0.13 -6.44 -2.83
CA LEU A 100 -0.85 -5.44 -2.40
C LEU A 100 -2.15 -6.10 -1.90
N ASN A 101 -2.67 -7.11 -2.60
CA ASN A 101 -3.85 -7.84 -2.13
C ASN A 101 -3.58 -8.55 -0.78
N LYS A 102 -2.41 -9.17 -0.61
CA LYS A 102 -2.01 -9.78 0.66
C LYS A 102 -1.88 -8.75 1.78
N GLY A 103 -1.28 -7.59 1.50
CA GLY A 103 -1.12 -6.51 2.47
C GLY A 103 -2.46 -5.94 2.93
N ILE A 104 -3.39 -5.71 2.00
CA ILE A 104 -4.76 -5.29 2.33
C ILE A 104 -5.48 -6.38 3.14
N GLN A 105 -5.35 -7.64 2.75
CA GLN A 105 -5.92 -8.75 3.53
C GLN A 105 -5.31 -8.85 4.94
N PHE A 106 -4.02 -8.58 5.09
CA PHE A 106 -3.36 -8.51 6.39
C PHE A 106 -3.96 -7.38 7.23
N LEU A 107 -4.09 -6.17 6.67
CA LEU A 107 -4.74 -5.02 7.31
C LEU A 107 -6.15 -5.35 7.80
N ASN A 108 -6.98 -5.98 6.96
CA ASN A 108 -8.36 -6.37 7.31
C ASN A 108 -8.42 -7.36 8.48
N ASN A 109 -7.46 -8.28 8.56
CA ASN A 109 -7.47 -9.37 9.53
C ASN A 109 -6.64 -9.07 10.78
N PHE A 110 -5.86 -8.00 10.77
CA PHE A 110 -5.02 -7.64 11.91
C PHE A 110 -5.90 -7.28 13.10
N LYS A 111 -5.64 -7.94 14.23
CA LYS A 111 -6.23 -7.62 15.52
C LYS A 111 -5.07 -7.28 16.44
N ALA A 112 -5.01 -6.03 16.89
CA ALA A 112 -4.09 -5.68 17.96
C ALA A 112 -4.44 -6.56 19.17
N MET A 113 -3.45 -7.25 19.76
CA MET A 113 -3.67 -8.00 20.99
C MET A 113 -4.12 -7.00 22.07
N GLU A 114 -5.32 -7.20 22.60
CA GLU A 114 -5.80 -6.47 23.78
C GLU A 114 -4.80 -6.70 24.92
N LYS A 115 -4.38 -5.61 25.56
CA LYS A 115 -3.56 -5.67 26.78
C LYS A 115 -4.41 -5.93 27.99
#